data_AF-A0A4Y7SB03-F1
#
_entry.id   AF-A0A4Y7SB03-F1
#
_cell.length_a   1.000
_cell.length_b   1.000
_cell.length_c   1.000
_cell.angle_alpha   90.00
_cell.angle_beta   90.00
_cell.angle_gamma   90.00
#
_symmetry.space_group_name_H-M   'P 1'
#
loop_
_entity.id
_entity.type
_entity.pdbx_description
1 polymer ?
#
loop_
_entity_poly.entity_id
_entity_poly.type
_entity_poly.pdbx_seq_one_letter_code
_entity_poly.pdbx_strand_id
1 'polypeptide(L)'
;MSANVTVSFDSLYSDKLRKNHIARPEEEAGIRTVIEHRRTVIRNCKLDVELKDIDRAIKALMHRRKAALRRRGAHQKFVGDHESLLSGILHLPEDILSKIFPDLVPSAGKWPRTHPIVKISHVCRQWRNSTLSNPRLWRPPSVLSPGTNPRC
;
A
#
# COMPACT_ATOMS: atom_id res chain seq x y z
N MET A 1 32.47 7.31 13.39
CA MET A 1 33.60 8.23 13.13
C MET A 1 34.34 7.71 11.91
N SER A 2 33.90 8.08 10.70
CA SER A 2 34.63 7.72 9.47
C SER A 2 35.54 8.87 9.14
N ALA A 3 36.85 8.63 9.20
CA ALA A 3 37.84 9.55 8.69
C ALA A 3 37.60 9.69 7.18
N ASN A 4 37.29 10.91 6.73
CA ASN A 4 37.35 11.25 5.32
C ASN A 4 38.81 11.13 4.90
N VAL A 5 39.19 9.98 4.34
CA VAL A 5 40.48 9.83 3.67
C VAL A 5 40.40 10.67 2.41
N THR A 6 40.96 11.88 2.47
CA THR A 6 41.16 12.72 1.29
C THR A 6 42.22 12.05 0.43
N VAL A 7 41.79 11.21 -0.50
CA VAL A 7 42.70 10.60 -1.48
C VAL A 7 43.13 11.72 -2.43
N SER A 8 44.41 12.09 -2.40
CA SER A 8 44.97 13.00 -3.41
C SER A 8 45.08 12.24 -4.74
N PHE A 9 44.58 12.87 -5.81
CA PHE A 9 44.59 12.35 -7.17
C PHE A 9 45.53 13.15 -8.08
N ASP A 10 46.44 13.92 -7.48
CA ASP A 10 47.31 14.81 -8.24
C ASP A 10 48.42 14.04 -8.96
N SER A 11 48.65 14.41 -10.21
CA SER A 11 49.72 13.92 -11.07
C SER A 11 50.36 15.10 -11.79
N LEU A 12 51.54 14.88 -12.37
CA LEU A 12 52.24 15.84 -13.23
C LEU A 12 51.43 16.32 -14.45
N TYR A 13 50.29 15.68 -14.72
CA TYR A 13 49.39 15.99 -15.82
C TYR A 13 48.04 16.56 -15.36
N SER A 14 47.83 16.74 -14.05
CA SER A 14 46.53 17.17 -13.48
C SER A 14 46.08 18.53 -13.99
N ASP A 15 47.01 19.45 -14.21
CA ASP A 15 46.78 20.78 -14.76
C ASP A 15 46.31 20.76 -16.22
N LYS A 16 46.59 19.69 -16.96
CA LYS A 16 46.22 19.48 -18.37
C LYS A 16 44.86 18.79 -18.54
N LEU A 17 44.31 18.21 -17.47
CA LEU A 17 43.02 17.49 -17.51
C LEU A 17 41.87 18.45 -17.86
N ARG A 18 40.94 17.99 -18.72
CA ARG A 18 39.75 18.74 -19.18
C ARG A 18 40.04 20.05 -19.93
N LYS A 19 41.26 20.25 -20.44
CA LYS A 19 41.66 21.43 -21.23
C LYS A 19 41.81 21.15 -22.73
N ASN A 20 41.25 20.05 -23.23
CA ASN A 20 41.44 19.57 -24.61
C ASN A 20 42.93 19.45 -25.02
N HIS A 21 43.82 19.26 -24.04
CA HIS A 21 45.25 19.06 -24.28
C HIS A 21 45.46 17.71 -24.98
N ILE A 22 46.19 17.72 -26.10
CA ILE A 22 46.61 16.51 -26.79
C ILE A 22 47.99 16.13 -26.26
N ALA A 23 48.09 14.96 -25.65
CA ALA A 23 49.36 14.46 -25.12
C ALA A 23 50.38 14.29 -26.25
N ARG A 24 51.60 14.75 -26.03
CA ARG A 24 52.71 14.47 -26.93
C ARG A 24 53.18 13.02 -26.75
N PRO A 25 53.83 12.39 -27.77
CA PRO A 25 54.32 11.01 -27.66
C PRO A 25 55.21 10.77 -26.43
N GLU A 26 55.99 11.77 -26.02
CA GLU A 26 56.84 11.72 -24.83
C GLU A 26 56.04 11.72 -23.51
N GLU A 27 54.87 12.36 -23.48
CA GLU A 27 53.98 12.45 -22.32
C GLU A 27 53.11 11.19 -22.17
N GLU A 28 52.77 10.53 -23.28
CA GLU A 28 51.89 9.36 -23.30
C GLU A 28 52.37 8.23 -22.41
N ALA A 29 53.68 7.97 -22.36
CA ALA A 29 54.26 6.92 -21.54
C ALA A 29 54.00 7.17 -20.05
N GLY A 30 54.26 8.39 -19.56
CA GLY A 30 54.01 8.74 -18.17
C GLY A 30 52.52 8.79 -17.82
N ILE A 31 51.67 9.25 -18.73
CA ILE A 31 50.20 9.20 -18.55
C ILE A 31 49.72 7.75 -18.42
N ARG A 32 50.20 6.84 -19.29
CA ARG A 32 49.89 5.40 -19.20
C ARG A 32 50.33 4.80 -17.87
N THR A 33 51.51 5.17 -17.36
CA THR A 33 51.99 4.73 -16.04
C THR A 33 51.07 5.18 -14.91
N VAL A 34 50.65 6.45 -14.91
CA VAL A 34 49.71 6.98 -13.90
C VAL A 34 48.37 6.24 -13.95
N ILE A 35 47.84 6.00 -15.15
CA ILE A 35 46.60 5.23 -15.35
C ILE A 35 46.75 3.81 -14.81
N GLU A 36 47.83 3.11 -15.18
CA GLU A 36 48.01 1.71 -14.81
C GLU A 36 48.25 1.52 -13.32
N HIS A 37 48.98 2.45 -12.70
CA HIS A 37 49.13 2.50 -11.25
C HIS A 37 47.76 2.64 -10.57
N ARG A 38 46.92 3.59 -11.02
CA ARG A 38 45.60 3.79 -10.41
C ARG A 38 44.65 2.61 -10.68
N ARG A 39 44.71 1.99 -11.86
CA ARG A 39 43.94 0.77 -12.17
C ARG A 39 44.32 -0.38 -11.25
N THR A 40 45.61 -0.55 -10.97
CA THR A 40 46.09 -1.57 -10.03
C THR A 40 45.56 -1.30 -8.62
N VAL A 41 45.59 -0.05 -8.16
CA VAL A 41 45.01 0.35 -6.87
C VAL A 41 43.50 0.07 -6.81
N ILE A 42 42.76 0.37 -7.89
CA ILE A 42 41.31 0.08 -7.98
C ILE A 42 41.08 -1.43 -7.94
N ARG A 43 41.84 -2.21 -8.71
CA ARG A 43 41.69 -3.67 -8.78
C ARG A 43 42.03 -4.37 -7.47
N ASN A 44 43.02 -3.85 -6.76
CA ASN A 44 43.43 -4.33 -5.44
C ASN A 44 42.64 -3.64 -4.31
N CYS A 45 41.68 -2.79 -4.64
CA CYS A 45 40.96 -2.01 -3.64
C CYS A 45 39.97 -2.89 -2.92
N LYS A 46 40.17 -3.03 -1.61
CA LYS A 46 39.22 -3.64 -0.68
C LYS A 46 37.84 -2.98 -0.71
N LEU A 47 37.73 -1.76 -1.24
CA LEU A 47 36.48 -1.01 -1.35
C LEU A 47 35.41 -1.74 -2.16
N ASP A 48 35.75 -2.45 -3.24
CA ASP A 48 34.76 -3.21 -4.03
C ASP A 48 34.17 -4.38 -3.23
N VAL A 49 34.98 -4.99 -2.37
CA VAL A 49 34.52 -6.05 -1.46
C VAL A 49 33.63 -5.45 -0.37
N GLU A 50 34.06 -4.34 0.23
CA GLU A 50 33.28 -3.62 1.24
C GLU A 50 31.92 -3.14 0.69
N LEU A 51 31.88 -2.62 -0.54
CA LEU A 51 30.63 -2.25 -1.22
C LEU A 51 29.72 -3.46 -1.41
N LYS A 52 30.25 -4.58 -1.91
CA LYS A 52 29.46 -5.82 -2.07
C LYS A 52 28.91 -6.35 -0.75
N ASP A 53 29.67 -6.23 0.33
CA ASP A 53 29.23 -6.68 1.65
C ASP A 53 28.16 -5.76 2.23
N ILE A 54 28.28 -4.44 2.04
CA ILE A 54 27.23 -3.48 2.38
C ILE A 54 25.95 -3.76 1.59
N ASP A 55 26.04 -3.98 0.28
CA ASP A 55 24.89 -4.30 -0.57
C ASP A 55 24.19 -5.59 -0.12
N ARG A 56 24.97 -6.60 0.29
CA ARG A 56 24.45 -7.85 0.84
C ARG A 56 23.71 -7.60 2.16
N ALA A 57 24.28 -6.79 3.05
CA ALA A 57 23.66 -6.43 4.32
C ALA A 57 22.35 -5.64 4.11
N ILE A 58 22.33 -4.68 3.18
CA ILE A 58 21.12 -3.93 2.80
C ILE A 58 20.04 -4.89 2.30
N LYS A 59 20.35 -5.80 1.38
CA LYS A 59 19.40 -6.79 0.87
C LYS A 59 18.83 -7.64 2.00
N ALA A 60 19.69 -8.16 2.88
CA ALA A 60 19.25 -8.98 4.02
C ALA A 60 18.32 -8.22 4.97
N LEU A 61 18.67 -6.97 5.30
CA LEU A 61 17.83 -6.11 6.16
C LEU A 61 16.49 -5.77 5.49
N MET A 62 16.47 -5.50 4.18
CA MET A 62 15.24 -5.27 3.43
C MET A 62 14.32 -6.49 3.45
N HIS A 63 14.87 -7.70 3.26
CA HIS A 63 14.09 -8.93 3.36
C HIS A 63 13.50 -9.11 4.77
N ARG A 64 14.30 -8.89 5.81
CA ARG A 64 13.85 -8.98 7.20
C ARG A 64 12.75 -7.96 7.51
N ARG A 65 12.88 -6.72 7.03
CA ARG A 65 11.86 -5.67 7.16
C ARG A 65 10.55 -6.09 6.47
N LYS A 66 10.62 -6.62 5.25
CA LYS A 66 9.45 -7.10 4.51
C LYS A 66 8.73 -8.22 5.27
N ALA A 67 9.46 -9.18 5.83
CA ALA A 67 8.89 -10.25 6.63
C ALA A 67 8.21 -9.72 7.91
N ALA A 68 8.85 -8.78 8.62
CA ALA A 68 8.27 -8.13 9.79
C ALA A 68 6.98 -7.37 9.48
N LEU A 69 6.94 -6.62 8.36
CA LEU A 69 5.74 -5.92 7.90
C LEU A 69 4.59 -6.89 7.59
N ARG A 70 4.87 -8.03 6.95
CA ARG A 70 3.86 -9.06 6.69
C ARG A 70 3.29 -9.63 7.98
N ARG A 71 4.15 -9.96 8.94
CA ARG A 71 3.73 -10.45 10.26
C ARG A 71 2.86 -9.42 10.99
N ARG A 72 3.28 -8.16 11.01
CA ARG A 72 2.49 -7.06 11.58
C ARG A 72 1.13 -6.94 10.90
N GLY A 73 1.08 -6.97 9.56
CA GLY A 73 -0.17 -6.91 8.81
C GLY A 73 -1.12 -8.06 9.15
N ALA A 74 -0.59 -9.28 9.32
CA ALA A 74 -1.38 -10.44 9.74
C ALA A 74 -1.98 -10.26 11.15
N HIS A 75 -1.18 -9.79 12.11
CA HIS A 75 -1.69 -9.50 13.46
C HIS A 75 -2.72 -8.38 13.47
N GLN A 76 -2.50 -7.32 12.69
CA GLN A 76 -3.45 -6.21 12.63
C GLN A 76 -4.79 -6.64 11.99
N LYS A 77 -4.74 -7.49 10.96
CA LYS A 77 -5.94 -8.13 10.41
C LYS A 77 -6.64 -9.00 11.45
N PHE A 78 -5.89 -9.86 12.15
CA PHE A 78 -6.45 -10.72 13.20
C PHE A 78 -7.18 -9.90 14.27
N VAL A 79 -6.56 -8.83 14.77
CA VAL A 79 -7.19 -7.93 15.75
C VAL A 79 -8.44 -7.29 15.17
N GLY A 80 -8.37 -6.70 13.97
CA GLY A 80 -9.53 -6.05 13.35
C GLY A 80 -10.68 -7.01 13.08
N ASP A 81 -10.40 -8.25 12.66
CA ASP A 81 -11.41 -9.28 12.46
C ASP A 81 -12.13 -9.59 13.79
N HIS A 82 -11.41 -9.67 14.92
CA HIS A 82 -12.01 -9.93 16.24
C HIS A 82 -12.75 -8.72 16.81
N GLU A 83 -12.21 -7.50 16.65
CA GLU A 83 -12.91 -6.27 17.01
C GLU A 83 -14.23 -6.15 16.26
N SER A 84 -14.28 -6.57 14.99
CA SER A 84 -15.51 -6.56 14.19
C SER A 84 -16.61 -7.46 14.78
N LEU A 85 -16.24 -8.57 15.44
CA LEU A 85 -17.19 -9.46 16.13
C LEU A 85 -17.81 -8.80 17.36
N LEU A 86 -17.09 -7.88 17.99
CA LEU A 86 -17.53 -7.09 19.13
C LEU A 86 -18.23 -5.79 18.71
N SER A 87 -18.42 -5.58 17.40
CA SER A 87 -19.12 -4.39 16.91
C SER A 87 -20.55 -4.34 17.46
N GLY A 88 -20.89 -3.25 18.15
CA GLY A 88 -22.18 -3.12 18.83
C GLY A 88 -23.40 -3.29 17.90
N ILE A 89 -23.23 -3.04 16.60
CA ILE A 89 -24.28 -3.26 15.59
C ILE A 89 -24.71 -4.73 15.48
N LEU A 90 -23.80 -5.67 15.79
CA LEU A 90 -24.07 -7.10 15.82
C LEU A 90 -24.77 -7.55 17.09
N HIS A 91 -24.87 -6.69 18.11
CA HIS A 91 -25.42 -7.00 19.43
C HIS A 91 -26.70 -6.22 19.74
N LEU A 92 -27.25 -5.51 18.75
CA LEU A 92 -28.52 -4.82 18.89
C LEU A 92 -29.64 -5.84 19.15
N PRO A 93 -30.50 -5.62 20.16
CA PRO A 93 -31.69 -6.44 20.37
C PRO A 93 -32.63 -6.41 19.16
N GLU A 94 -33.39 -7.48 18.97
CA GLU A 94 -34.35 -7.61 17.86
C GLU A 94 -35.41 -6.50 17.85
N ASP A 95 -35.84 -6.03 19.02
CA ASP A 95 -36.79 -4.92 19.15
C ASP A 95 -36.23 -3.61 18.59
N ILE A 96 -34.93 -3.38 18.77
CA ILE A 96 -34.24 -2.20 18.25
C ILE A 96 -34.08 -2.33 16.74
N LEU A 97 -33.68 -3.51 16.25
CA LEU A 97 -33.59 -3.79 14.81
C LEU A 97 -34.94 -3.61 14.10
N SER A 98 -36.03 -4.08 14.70
CA SER A 98 -37.38 -3.97 14.16
C SER A 98 -37.89 -2.52 14.08
N LYS A 99 -37.37 -1.63 14.91
CA LYS A 99 -37.66 -0.19 14.85
C LYS A 99 -36.84 0.54 13.80
N ILE A 100 -35.58 0.14 13.59
CA ILE A 100 -34.67 0.81 12.65
C ILE A 100 -34.91 0.37 11.20
N PHE A 101 -35.20 -0.92 10.96
CA PHE A 101 -35.32 -1.45 9.60
C PHE A 101 -36.37 -0.74 8.72
N PRO A 102 -37.57 -0.35 9.22
CA PRO A 102 -38.52 0.43 8.43
C PRO A 102 -37.96 1.75 7.91
N ASP A 103 -37.15 2.44 8.71
CA ASP A 103 -36.55 3.74 8.35
C ASP A 103 -35.44 3.61 7.29
N LEU A 104 -34.88 2.40 7.13
CA LEU A 104 -33.87 2.09 6.11
C LEU A 104 -34.49 1.70 4.77
N VAL A 105 -35.82 1.52 4.71
CA VAL A 105 -36.55 1.17 3.50
C VAL A 105 -37.21 2.43 2.91
N PRO A 106 -36.99 2.72 1.61
CA PRO A 106 -37.66 3.84 0.96
C PRO A 106 -39.19 3.71 1.06
N SER A 107 -39.82 4.67 1.72
CA SER A 107 -41.28 4.73 1.87
C SER A 107 -42.00 5.16 0.59
N ALA A 108 -41.29 5.78 -0.35
CA ALA A 108 -41.80 6.20 -1.66
C ALA A 108 -40.68 6.28 -2.70
N GLY A 109 -41.04 6.20 -3.99
CA GLY A 109 -40.13 6.42 -5.12
C GLY A 109 -39.55 5.15 -5.75
N LYS A 110 -38.57 5.34 -6.63
CA LYS A 110 -37.93 4.25 -7.39
C LYS A 110 -37.03 3.42 -6.48
N TRP A 111 -37.35 2.14 -6.35
CA TRP A 111 -36.52 1.23 -5.59
C TRP A 111 -35.16 1.00 -6.25
N PRO A 112 -34.08 0.89 -5.45
CA PRO A 112 -32.78 0.48 -5.97
C PRO A 112 -32.85 -0.94 -6.54
N ARG A 113 -31.98 -1.26 -7.50
CA ARG A 113 -31.92 -2.57 -8.17
C ARG A 113 -31.80 -3.74 -7.19
N THR A 114 -31.21 -3.52 -6.02
CA THR A 114 -31.16 -4.46 -4.90
C THR A 114 -31.97 -3.87 -3.75
N HIS A 115 -33.00 -4.60 -3.33
CA HIS A 115 -33.87 -4.22 -2.21
C HIS A 115 -33.03 -3.94 -0.94
N PRO A 116 -33.21 -2.81 -0.23
CA PRO A 116 -32.39 -2.45 0.94
C PRO A 116 -32.37 -3.52 2.04
N ILE A 117 -33.50 -4.20 2.27
CA ILE A 117 -33.56 -5.34 3.20
C ILE A 117 -32.62 -6.49 2.81
N VAL A 118 -32.39 -6.73 1.51
CA VAL A 118 -31.42 -7.74 1.09
C VAL A 118 -30.03 -7.33 1.59
N LYS A 119 -29.63 -6.06 1.42
CA LYS A 119 -28.34 -5.56 1.92
C LYS A 119 -28.22 -5.70 3.44
N ILE A 120 -29.28 -5.35 4.17
CA ILE A 120 -29.35 -5.44 5.64
C ILE A 120 -29.24 -6.89 6.11
N SER A 121 -29.87 -7.84 5.41
CA SER A 121 -29.81 -9.28 5.72
C SER A 121 -28.42 -9.91 5.54
N HIS A 122 -27.49 -9.20 4.90
CA HIS A 122 -26.10 -9.64 4.74
C HIS A 122 -25.18 -9.20 5.88
N VAL A 123 -25.65 -8.36 6.81
CA VAL A 123 -24.83 -7.87 7.94
C VAL A 123 -24.45 -9.00 8.90
N CYS A 124 -25.44 -9.74 9.41
CA CYS A 124 -25.20 -10.92 10.25
C CYS A 124 -26.41 -11.87 10.26
N ARG A 125 -26.27 -13.03 10.92
CA ARG A 125 -27.35 -14.02 11.02
C ARG A 125 -28.58 -13.48 11.76
N GLN A 126 -28.39 -12.72 12.84
CA GLN A 126 -29.49 -12.14 13.60
C GLN A 126 -30.29 -11.16 12.74
N TRP A 127 -29.59 -10.25 12.04
CA TRP A 127 -30.24 -9.29 11.15
C TRP A 127 -31.03 -10.00 10.04
N ARG A 128 -30.45 -11.05 9.44
CA ARG A 128 -31.16 -11.89 8.47
C ARG A 128 -32.43 -12.47 9.07
N ASN A 129 -32.35 -13.11 10.23
CA ASN A 129 -33.50 -13.71 10.90
C ASN A 129 -34.58 -12.66 11.16
N SER A 130 -34.23 -11.52 11.76
CA SER A 130 -35.19 -10.45 12.05
C SER A 130 -35.82 -9.85 10.79
N THR A 131 -35.06 -9.69 9.69
CA THR A 131 -35.62 -9.23 8.41
C THR A 131 -36.59 -10.23 7.78
N LEU A 132 -36.32 -11.53 7.87
CA LEU A 132 -37.19 -12.58 7.33
C LEU A 132 -38.44 -12.77 8.19
N SER A 133 -38.32 -12.59 9.51
CA SER A 133 -39.45 -12.62 10.46
C SER A 133 -40.40 -11.44 10.33
N ASN A 134 -40.04 -10.38 9.57
CA ASN A 134 -40.88 -9.20 9.39
C ASN A 134 -41.28 -8.99 7.91
N PRO A 135 -42.38 -9.64 7.45
CA PRO A 135 -42.86 -9.54 6.07
C PRO A 135 -43.22 -8.11 5.61
N ARG A 136 -43.47 -7.18 6.54
CA ARG A 136 -43.80 -5.79 6.20
C ARG A 136 -42.63 -5.07 5.51
N LEU A 137 -41.40 -5.45 5.83
CA LEU A 137 -40.20 -4.86 5.28
C LEU A 137 -40.00 -5.18 3.79
N TRP A 138 -40.62 -6.25 3.30
CA TRP A 138 -40.52 -6.74 1.91
C TRP A 138 -41.64 -6.25 1.01
N ARG A 139 -42.60 -5.51 1.56
CA ARG A 139 -43.69 -4.99 0.75
C ARG A 139 -43.21 -3.77 -0.02
N PRO A 140 -43.44 -3.72 -1.34
CA PRO A 140 -43.29 -2.48 -2.06
C PRO A 140 -44.26 -1.44 -1.46
N PRO A 141 -43.91 -0.15 -1.49
CA PRO A 141 -44.81 0.91 -1.09
C PRO A 141 -46.06 0.76 -1.94
N SER A 142 -47.23 0.89 -1.32
CA SER A 142 -48.50 0.92 -2.03
C SER A 142 -48.36 1.94 -3.16
N VAL A 143 -48.39 1.46 -4.40
CA VAL A 143 -48.58 2.33 -5.56
C VAL A 143 -49.92 3.00 -5.31
N LEU A 144 -49.90 4.28 -4.95
CA LEU A 144 -51.10 5.10 -5.02
C LEU A 144 -51.69 4.88 -6.41
N SER A 145 -52.88 4.27 -6.47
CA SER A 145 -53.60 4.08 -7.72
C SER A 145 -53.64 5.43 -8.44
N PRO A 146 -53.32 5.51 -9.75
CA PRO A 146 -53.49 6.74 -10.48
C PRO A 146 -54.96 7.13 -10.34
N GLY A 147 -55.20 8.33 -9.81
CA GLY A 147 -56.52 8.86 -9.56
C GLY A 147 -57.41 8.63 -10.76
N THR A 148 -58.58 8.07 -10.49
CA THR A 148 -59.72 8.02 -11.39
C THR A 148 -59.80 9.33 -12.17
N ASN A 149 -59.55 9.24 -13.47
CA ASN A 149 -59.76 10.30 -14.44
C ASN A 149 -61.27 10.64 -14.46
N PRO A 150 -61.72 11.82 -14.01
CA PRO A 150 -63.08 12.23 -14.26
C PRO A 150 -63.16 12.69 -15.72
N ARG A 151 -63.72 11.82 -16.56
CA ARG A 151 -64.21 12.20 -17.89
C ARG A 151 -65.26 13.31 -17.71
N CYS A 152 -65.04 14.46 -18.33
CA CYS A 152 -66.07 15.31 -18.91
C CYS A 152 -65.63 15.64 -20.33
#